data_AF-A0A8T7GIH0-F1
#
_entry.id   AF-A0A8T7GIH0-F1
#
_cell.length_a   1.000
_cell.length_b   1.000
_cell.length_c   1.000
_cell.angle_alpha   90.00
_cell.angle_beta   90.00
_cell.angle_gamma   90.00
#
_symmetry.space_group_name_H-M   'P 1'
#
loop_
_entity.id
_entity.type
_entity.pdbx_description
1 polymer ?
#
loop_
_entity_poly.entity_id
_entity_poly.type
_entity_poly.pdbx_seq_one_letter_code
_entity_poly.pdbx_strand_id
1 'polypeptide(L)'
;MNFYAYSENEIGFDAKTMYENKKLVIDPSIKNFIIVIPNEAHESLNQPKNQLPLANQPYLPQNIEVELGTAILWFNADVGHTHKINLFDDNLQEVFSTNMFDFNFASPVFEPKKLGIYNYEEKDVNDIDTSFIMNGTINVREKDLLENKIDNNTNYISGTFMVPKKFLAVYEKEFKDNGFNVVSTFSYKDIRGGQKGTGPEQTYILWNTKEQNLKIVITVLQKITSTLVYN
;
A
#
# COMPACT_ATOMS: atom_id res chain seq x y z
N MET A 1 -40.76 17.35 0.82
CA MET A 1 -39.66 17.37 -0.17
C MET A 1 -38.46 16.77 0.55
N ASN A 2 -38.20 15.48 0.30
CA ASN A 2 -37.18 14.73 1.04
C ASN A 2 -35.81 15.04 0.45
N PHE A 3 -34.92 15.57 1.29
CA PHE A 3 -33.50 15.68 1.00
C PHE A 3 -32.87 14.30 1.16
N TYR A 4 -32.36 13.73 0.08
CA TYR A 4 -31.45 12.59 0.17
C TYR A 4 -30.07 13.14 0.56
N ALA A 5 -29.68 12.88 1.80
CA ALA A 5 -28.28 12.95 2.21
C ALA A 5 -27.55 11.81 1.50
N TYR A 6 -26.54 12.15 0.69
CA TYR A 6 -25.60 11.15 0.22
C TYR A 6 -24.73 10.72 1.42
N SER A 7 -24.75 9.42 1.72
CA SER A 7 -23.87 8.79 2.70
C SER A 7 -22.43 8.75 2.16
N GLU A 8 -21.45 9.05 3.02
CA GLU A 8 -20.00 8.92 2.80
C GLU A 8 -19.57 7.47 2.53
N ASN A 9 -19.91 6.94 1.36
CA ASN A 9 -19.30 5.76 0.77
C ASN A 9 -18.89 6.14 -0.66
N GLU A 10 -17.75 6.83 -0.79
CA GLU A 10 -17.04 6.86 -2.06
C GLU A 10 -16.50 5.46 -2.32
N ILE A 11 -17.02 4.84 -3.37
CA ILE A 11 -16.68 3.49 -3.82
C ILE A 11 -15.22 3.52 -4.31
N GLY A 12 -14.24 3.23 -3.44
CA GLY A 12 -12.84 3.18 -3.88
C GLY A 12 -11.77 3.12 -2.80
N PHE A 13 -11.97 3.78 -1.65
CA PHE A 13 -10.97 3.89 -0.58
C PHE A 13 -11.33 3.07 0.67
N ASP A 14 -11.44 1.75 0.50
CA ASP A 14 -11.90 0.83 1.55
C ASP A 14 -11.01 -0.43 1.64
N ALA A 15 -10.62 -0.82 2.85
CA ALA A 15 -9.67 -1.90 3.09
C ALA A 15 -10.23 -3.28 2.70
N LYS A 16 -11.54 -3.48 2.81
CA LYS A 16 -12.18 -4.74 2.40
C LYS A 16 -12.16 -4.88 0.88
N THR A 17 -12.60 -3.84 0.19
CA THR A 17 -12.60 -3.79 -1.28
C THR A 17 -11.17 -3.92 -1.82
N MET A 18 -10.20 -3.29 -1.14
CA MET A 18 -8.78 -3.45 -1.43
C MET A 18 -8.31 -4.90 -1.31
N TYR A 19 -8.69 -5.60 -0.25
CA TYR A 19 -8.35 -7.00 -0.06
C TYR A 19 -8.96 -7.89 -1.14
N GLU A 20 -10.24 -7.72 -1.42
CA GLU A 20 -10.99 -8.57 -2.35
C GLU A 20 -10.52 -8.38 -3.80
N ASN A 21 -10.28 -7.14 -4.21
CA ASN A 21 -9.95 -6.81 -5.60
C ASN A 21 -8.45 -6.63 -5.85
N LYS A 22 -7.63 -6.61 -4.78
CA LYS A 22 -6.21 -6.21 -4.83
C LYS A 22 -6.00 -4.86 -5.51
N LYS A 23 -7.01 -3.99 -5.45
CA LYS A 23 -7.08 -2.71 -6.15
C LYS A 23 -7.65 -1.64 -5.23
N LEU A 24 -7.11 -0.44 -5.30
CA LEU A 24 -7.66 0.76 -4.65
C LEU A 24 -7.86 1.87 -5.69
N VAL A 25 -8.97 2.60 -5.61
CA VAL A 25 -9.17 3.83 -6.39
C VAL A 25 -8.86 5.00 -5.46
N ILE A 26 -7.87 5.80 -5.83
CA ILE A 26 -7.35 6.88 -5.01
C ILE A 26 -8.18 8.14 -5.26
N ASP A 27 -8.63 8.74 -4.17
CA ASP A 27 -9.39 9.98 -4.18
C ASP A 27 -8.55 11.16 -4.73
N PRO A 28 -9.11 12.06 -5.56
CA PRO A 28 -8.41 13.24 -6.10
C PRO A 28 -7.74 14.16 -5.07
N SER A 29 -8.20 14.17 -3.81
CA SER A 29 -7.60 14.97 -2.72
C SER A 29 -6.26 14.40 -2.22
N ILE A 30 -5.94 13.13 -2.54
CA ILE A 30 -4.69 12.48 -2.15
C ILE A 30 -3.61 12.85 -3.16
N LYS A 31 -2.56 13.56 -2.71
CA LYS A 31 -1.44 13.98 -3.58
C LYS A 31 -0.24 13.05 -3.51
N ASN A 32 -0.10 12.34 -2.41
CA ASN A 32 0.93 11.31 -2.24
C ASN A 32 0.28 10.04 -1.73
N PHE A 33 0.54 8.93 -2.39
CA PHE A 33 0.09 7.62 -1.95
C PHE A 33 1.26 6.68 -1.70
N ILE A 34 1.26 6.04 -0.52
CA ILE A 34 2.29 5.10 -0.10
C ILE A 34 1.75 3.67 -0.25
N ILE A 35 2.35 2.91 -1.15
CA ILE A 35 2.12 1.47 -1.32
C ILE A 35 3.06 0.74 -0.35
N VAL A 36 2.55 -0.18 0.45
CA VAL A 36 3.39 -0.98 1.35
C VAL A 36 3.75 -2.31 0.70
N ILE A 37 5.01 -2.72 0.85
CA ILE A 37 5.46 -4.10 0.69
C ILE A 37 5.30 -4.76 2.07
N PRO A 38 4.27 -5.59 2.29
CA PRO A 38 3.99 -6.16 3.60
C PRO A 38 5.02 -7.25 3.99
N ASN A 39 5.01 -7.67 5.25
CA ASN A 39 5.81 -8.81 5.70
C ASN A 39 5.51 -10.09 4.90
N GLU A 40 6.56 -10.83 4.54
CA GLU A 40 6.52 -12.03 3.70
C GLU A 40 5.94 -11.79 2.29
N ALA A 41 6.12 -10.59 1.73
CA ALA A 41 5.66 -10.27 0.38
C ALA A 41 6.48 -10.98 -0.71
N HIS A 42 7.74 -11.26 -0.42
CA HIS A 42 8.64 -12.04 -1.27
C HIS A 42 8.26 -13.54 -1.36
N GLU A 43 7.32 -14.00 -0.54
CA GLU A 43 6.95 -15.41 -0.46
C GLU A 43 5.92 -15.83 -1.52
N SER A 44 6.27 -16.83 -2.34
CA SER A 44 5.36 -17.42 -3.32
C SER A 44 4.26 -18.27 -2.65
N LEU A 45 3.14 -18.48 -3.36
CA LEU A 45 2.17 -19.50 -2.95
C LEU A 45 2.57 -20.92 -3.37
N ASN A 46 3.50 -21.06 -4.32
CA ASN A 46 3.94 -22.32 -4.92
C ASN A 46 5.14 -22.94 -4.18
N GLN A 47 5.15 -22.86 -2.85
CA GLN A 47 6.28 -23.29 -2.03
C GLN A 47 5.84 -24.07 -0.79
N PRO A 48 6.78 -24.72 -0.07
CA PRO A 48 6.48 -25.52 1.13
C PRO A 48 5.67 -24.75 2.19
N LYS A 49 4.85 -25.48 2.95
CA LYS A 49 3.91 -24.89 3.93
C LYS A 49 4.58 -24.16 5.11
N ASN A 50 5.88 -24.35 5.31
CA ASN A 50 6.65 -23.68 6.36
C ASN A 50 7.10 -22.27 5.97
N GLN A 51 6.96 -21.86 4.71
CA GLN A 51 7.06 -20.47 4.30
C GLN A 51 5.71 -19.78 4.47
N LEU A 52 5.72 -18.47 4.73
CA LEU A 52 4.59 -17.78 5.34
C LEU A 52 4.07 -16.61 4.50
N PRO A 53 3.64 -16.79 3.23
CA PRO A 53 2.93 -15.72 2.54
C PRO A 53 1.71 -15.31 3.39
N LEU A 54 1.77 -14.10 3.94
CA LEU A 54 0.74 -13.61 4.85
C LEU A 54 -0.45 -13.07 4.06
N ALA A 55 -0.21 -12.52 2.87
CA ALA A 55 -1.19 -11.97 1.96
C ALA A 55 -1.08 -12.63 0.57
N ASN A 56 -2.20 -12.70 -0.17
CA ASN A 56 -2.20 -13.18 -1.55
C ASN A 56 -1.92 -12.01 -2.50
N GLN A 57 -1.01 -11.13 -2.12
CA GLN A 57 -0.58 -10.00 -2.92
C GLN A 57 0.74 -9.45 -2.36
N PRO A 58 1.72 -9.15 -3.23
CA PRO A 58 3.05 -8.71 -2.81
C PRO A 58 3.13 -7.21 -2.48
N TYR A 59 2.08 -6.45 -2.80
CA TYR A 59 1.98 -5.03 -2.48
C TYR A 59 0.58 -4.73 -1.96
N LEU A 60 0.46 -3.70 -1.12
CA LEU A 60 -0.81 -3.26 -0.54
C LEU A 60 -1.11 -1.81 -0.93
N PRO A 61 -2.11 -1.57 -1.78
CA PRO A 61 -2.73 -2.54 -2.69
C PRO A 61 -1.73 -3.03 -3.76
N GLN A 62 -2.09 -4.12 -4.44
CA GLN A 62 -1.34 -4.57 -5.63
C GLN A 62 -1.56 -3.66 -6.84
N ASN A 63 -2.72 -3.02 -6.94
CA ASN A 63 -3.06 -2.17 -8.05
C ASN A 63 -3.68 -0.86 -7.54
N ILE A 64 -3.36 0.26 -8.17
CA ILE A 64 -4.02 1.54 -7.89
C ILE A 64 -4.54 2.20 -9.15
N GLU A 65 -5.59 3.00 -8.96
CA GLU A 65 -6.06 3.95 -9.94
C GLU A 65 -5.93 5.37 -9.37
N VAL A 66 -5.21 6.23 -10.07
CA VAL A 66 -4.84 7.58 -9.59
C VAL A 66 -5.08 8.61 -10.69
N GLU A 67 -5.28 9.86 -10.30
CA GLU A 67 -5.23 10.98 -11.25
C GLU A 67 -3.78 11.33 -11.62
N LEU A 68 -3.60 11.83 -12.83
CA LEU A 68 -2.33 12.37 -13.31
C LEU A 68 -1.75 13.39 -12.31
N GLY A 69 -0.46 13.22 -11.97
CA GLY A 69 0.25 14.05 -10.99
C GLY A 69 0.17 13.57 -9.54
N THR A 70 -0.49 12.44 -9.26
CA THR A 70 -0.41 11.79 -7.94
C THR A 70 0.97 11.18 -7.73
N ALA A 71 1.70 11.62 -6.70
CA ALA A 71 2.99 11.06 -6.34
C ALA A 71 2.83 9.71 -5.63
N ILE A 72 3.69 8.76 -5.96
CA ILE A 72 3.64 7.37 -5.50
C ILE A 72 5.01 6.98 -4.97
N LEU A 73 5.04 6.23 -3.88
CA LEU A 73 6.25 5.59 -3.37
C LEU A 73 5.90 4.25 -2.74
N TRP A 74 6.91 3.39 -2.65
CA TRP A 74 6.83 2.10 -2.00
C TRP A 74 7.55 2.16 -0.66
N PHE A 75 6.93 1.62 0.38
CA PHE A 75 7.53 1.51 1.71
C PHE A 75 7.73 0.04 2.05
N ASN A 76 8.96 -0.34 2.38
CA ASN A 76 9.33 -1.71 2.69
C ASN A 76 9.05 -2.05 4.16
N ALA A 77 8.01 -2.85 4.40
CA ALA A 77 7.70 -3.43 5.70
C ALA A 77 7.95 -4.95 5.74
N ASP A 78 8.69 -5.50 4.77
CA ASP A 78 9.10 -6.90 4.73
C ASP A 78 10.34 -7.12 5.60
N VAL A 79 10.14 -7.74 6.77
CA VAL A 79 11.15 -7.81 7.83
C VAL A 79 12.33 -8.65 7.36
N GLY A 80 13.52 -8.04 7.37
CA GLY A 80 14.76 -8.71 7.01
C GLY A 80 15.03 -8.80 5.50
N HIS A 81 14.14 -8.25 4.67
CA HIS A 81 14.25 -8.34 3.21
C HIS A 81 14.48 -6.97 2.58
N THR A 82 15.18 -6.96 1.44
CA THR A 82 15.45 -5.78 0.63
C THR A 82 14.69 -5.91 -0.68
N HIS A 83 14.19 -4.79 -1.21
CA HIS A 83 13.39 -4.80 -2.44
C HIS A 83 13.88 -3.75 -3.44
N LYS A 84 13.50 -3.92 -4.70
CA LYS A 84 13.61 -2.90 -5.75
C LYS A 84 12.29 -2.80 -6.52
N ILE A 85 12.04 -1.65 -7.12
CA ILE A 85 10.89 -1.43 -8.00
C ILE A 85 11.42 -1.13 -9.40
N ASN A 86 11.03 -1.93 -10.39
CA ASN A 86 11.18 -1.58 -11.81
C ASN A 86 9.80 -1.32 -12.38
N LEU A 87 9.63 -0.19 -13.07
CA LEU A 87 8.34 0.27 -13.54
C LEU A 87 8.41 0.61 -15.03
N PHE A 88 7.46 0.04 -15.76
CA PHE A 88 7.36 0.05 -17.20
C PHE A 88 6.06 0.74 -17.62
N ASP A 89 6.10 1.52 -18.70
CA ASP A 89 4.90 2.09 -19.31
C ASP A 89 4.17 1.07 -20.21
N ASP A 90 3.06 1.50 -20.82
CA ASP A 90 2.26 0.69 -21.76
C ASP A 90 3.04 0.17 -22.98
N ASN A 91 4.18 0.79 -23.31
CA ASN A 91 5.05 0.36 -24.41
C ASN A 91 6.15 -0.61 -23.93
N LEU A 92 6.07 -1.08 -22.68
CA LEU A 92 7.08 -1.91 -22.02
C LEU A 92 8.44 -1.18 -21.89
N GLN A 93 8.45 0.15 -21.96
CA GLN A 93 9.65 0.93 -21.71
C GLN A 93 9.82 1.12 -20.21
N GLU A 94 11.00 0.81 -19.68
CA GLU A 94 11.33 1.16 -18.29
C GLU A 94 11.37 2.69 -18.15
N VAL A 95 10.56 3.23 -17.25
CA VAL A 95 10.43 4.68 -17.02
C VAL A 95 10.80 5.07 -15.59
N PHE A 96 10.94 4.10 -14.68
CA PHE A 96 11.39 4.30 -13.32
C PHE A 96 12.00 3.00 -12.79
N SER A 97 13.15 3.10 -12.11
CA SER A 97 13.78 1.98 -11.41
C SER A 97 14.45 2.48 -10.13
N THR A 98 14.48 1.65 -9.11
CA THR A 98 15.17 1.93 -7.84
C THR A 98 16.39 1.05 -7.68
N ASN A 99 17.37 1.52 -6.90
CA ASN A 99 18.31 0.60 -6.25
C ASN A 99 17.54 -0.28 -5.24
N MET A 100 18.20 -1.33 -4.74
CA MET A 100 17.69 -2.08 -3.59
C MET A 100 17.52 -1.12 -2.40
N PHE A 101 16.40 -1.22 -1.69
CA PHE A 101 16.14 -0.50 -0.45
C PHE A 101 15.75 -1.46 0.67
N ASP A 102 16.36 -1.23 1.83
CA ASP A 102 16.28 -2.11 2.97
C ASP A 102 14.89 -2.12 3.62
N PHE A 103 14.64 -3.14 4.45
CA PHE A 103 13.56 -3.13 5.41
C PHE A 103 13.51 -1.78 6.14
N ASN A 104 12.31 -1.24 6.32
CA ASN A 104 12.06 0.02 7.00
C ASN A 104 12.56 1.27 6.22
N PHE A 105 12.71 1.17 4.91
CA PHE A 105 13.00 2.30 4.04
C PHE A 105 11.92 2.47 2.95
N ALA A 106 11.80 3.71 2.49
CA ALA A 106 10.96 4.06 1.35
C ALA A 106 11.79 4.15 0.08
N SER A 107 11.18 3.83 -1.06
CA SER A 107 11.70 4.14 -2.37
C SER A 107 11.79 5.65 -2.62
N PRO A 108 12.54 6.09 -3.64
CA PRO A 108 12.31 7.39 -4.27
C PRO A 108 10.85 7.54 -4.74
N VAL A 109 10.41 8.80 -4.89
CA VAL A 109 9.07 9.13 -5.37
C VAL A 109 9.00 8.98 -6.88
N PHE A 110 7.96 8.29 -7.36
CA PHE A 110 7.52 8.27 -8.74
C PHE A 110 6.32 9.19 -8.92
N GLU A 111 6.31 10.03 -9.94
CA GLU A 111 5.17 10.88 -10.28
C GLU A 111 4.86 10.72 -11.78
N PRO A 112 3.72 10.10 -12.14
CA PRO A 112 3.41 9.83 -13.53
C PRO A 112 3.18 11.13 -14.30
N LYS A 113 3.84 11.24 -15.47
CA LYS A 113 3.76 12.42 -16.35
C LYS A 113 2.86 12.23 -17.56
N LYS A 114 2.33 11.03 -17.76
CA LYS A 114 1.41 10.68 -18.84
C LYS A 114 0.28 9.81 -18.28
N LEU A 115 -0.84 9.82 -18.99
CA LEU A 115 -1.91 8.86 -18.80
C LEU A 115 -1.48 7.48 -19.30
N GLY A 116 -2.13 6.43 -18.79
CA GLY A 116 -1.86 5.05 -19.19
C GLY A 116 -1.69 4.13 -18.00
N ILE A 117 -1.30 2.88 -18.28
CA ILE A 117 -1.03 1.88 -17.26
C ILE A 117 0.48 1.75 -17.11
N TYR A 118 0.93 1.85 -15.87
CA TYR A 118 2.30 1.54 -15.50
C TYR A 118 2.33 0.20 -14.76
N ASN A 119 3.13 -0.73 -15.25
CA ASN A 119 3.34 -2.03 -14.64
C ASN A 119 4.62 -1.96 -13.82
N TYR A 120 4.58 -2.36 -12.56
CA TYR A 120 5.78 -2.45 -11.74
C TYR A 120 6.04 -3.88 -11.28
N GLU A 121 7.31 -4.27 -11.25
CA GLU A 121 7.72 -5.63 -10.92
C GLU A 121 9.08 -5.73 -10.22
N GLU A 122 9.22 -6.81 -9.47
CA GLU A 122 10.48 -7.34 -8.97
C GLU A 122 10.56 -8.85 -9.27
N LYS A 123 11.65 -9.26 -9.91
CA LYS A 123 11.96 -10.65 -10.25
C LYS A 123 13.08 -11.16 -9.33
N ASP A 124 13.24 -12.47 -9.28
CA ASP A 124 14.30 -13.15 -8.53
C ASP A 124 14.25 -12.85 -7.01
N VAL A 125 13.04 -12.69 -6.46
CA VAL A 125 12.79 -12.34 -5.04
C VAL A 125 12.59 -13.55 -4.14
N ASN A 126 12.27 -14.71 -4.72
CA ASN A 126 12.02 -15.94 -3.98
C ASN A 126 13.05 -16.99 -4.38
N ASP A 127 13.80 -17.49 -3.39
CA ASP A 127 14.88 -18.45 -3.61
C ASP A 127 14.38 -19.85 -4.00
N ILE A 128 13.10 -20.17 -3.70
CA ILE A 128 12.50 -21.49 -3.94
C ILE A 128 11.73 -21.50 -5.26
N ASP A 129 10.82 -20.54 -5.44
CA ASP A 129 10.06 -20.33 -6.66
C ASP A 129 10.67 -19.17 -7.45
N THR A 130 11.75 -19.45 -8.18
CA THR A 130 12.45 -18.44 -8.99
C THR A 130 11.60 -17.89 -10.14
N SER A 131 10.44 -18.48 -10.42
CA SER A 131 9.48 -17.95 -11.40
C SER A 131 8.51 -16.94 -10.79
N PHE A 132 8.52 -16.78 -9.46
CA PHE A 132 7.69 -15.81 -8.76
C PHE A 132 8.15 -14.39 -9.06
N ILE A 133 7.17 -13.54 -9.39
CA ILE A 133 7.37 -12.12 -9.68
C ILE A 133 6.42 -11.34 -8.78
N MET A 134 6.97 -10.44 -7.98
CA MET A 134 6.17 -9.46 -7.26
C MET A 134 5.76 -8.37 -8.25
N ASN A 135 4.49 -8.29 -8.63
CA ASN A 135 4.03 -7.27 -9.59
C ASN A 135 2.78 -6.51 -9.15
N GLY A 136 2.54 -5.38 -9.81
CA GLY A 136 1.36 -4.55 -9.63
C GLY A 136 1.19 -3.52 -10.74
N THR A 137 0.12 -2.73 -10.66
CA THR A 137 -0.19 -1.72 -11.68
C THR A 137 -0.61 -0.37 -11.09
N ILE A 138 -0.29 0.70 -11.81
CA ILE A 138 -0.78 2.06 -11.56
C ILE A 138 -1.52 2.49 -12.83
N ASN A 139 -2.84 2.56 -12.77
CA ASN A 139 -3.67 3.11 -13.82
C ASN A 139 -3.83 4.63 -13.62
N VAL A 140 -3.31 5.43 -14.55
CA VAL A 140 -3.32 6.88 -14.47
C VAL A 140 -4.40 7.44 -15.37
N ARG A 141 -5.42 8.05 -14.76
CA ARG A 141 -6.57 8.64 -15.44
C ARG A 141 -6.48 10.16 -15.51
N GLU A 142 -7.26 10.74 -16.41
CA GLU A 142 -7.44 12.18 -16.49
C GLU A 142 -7.96 12.72 -15.15
N LYS A 143 -7.50 13.92 -14.82
CA LYS A 143 -8.06 14.66 -13.70
C LYS A 143 -9.49 15.06 -14.07
N ASP A 144 -10.45 14.74 -13.21
CA ASP A 144 -11.84 15.14 -13.50
C ASP A 144 -11.97 16.66 -13.31
N LEU A 145 -11.99 17.40 -14.41
CA LEU A 145 -12.04 18.88 -14.40
C LEU A 145 -13.42 19.43 -13.99
N LEU A 146 -14.43 18.56 -13.85
CA LEU A 146 -15.80 18.94 -13.53
C LEU A 146 -16.08 19.04 -12.01
N GLU A 147 -15.20 18.53 -11.15
CA GLU A 147 -15.32 18.66 -9.69
C GLU A 147 -14.72 19.97 -9.16
N ASN A 148 -15.10 21.11 -9.74
CA ASN A 148 -14.76 22.44 -9.21
C ASN A 148 -15.73 22.93 -8.11
N LYS A 149 -16.35 22.02 -7.35
CA LYS A 149 -17.39 22.39 -6.36
C LYS A 149 -17.42 21.57 -5.07
N ILE A 150 -16.28 21.11 -4.57
CA ILE A 150 -16.10 20.97 -3.11
C ILE A 150 -14.75 21.56 -2.77
N ASP A 151 -14.75 22.55 -1.88
CA ASP A 151 -13.58 23.16 -1.30
C ASP A 151 -12.86 22.15 -0.38
N ASN A 152 -12.22 21.14 -0.96
CA ASN A 152 -11.38 20.18 -0.24
C ASN A 152 -9.91 20.53 -0.50
N ASN A 153 -9.51 21.71 -0.01
CA ASN A 153 -8.13 22.19 0.04
C ASN A 153 -7.25 21.36 1.01
N THR A 154 -7.49 20.07 1.11
CA THR A 154 -6.78 19.13 1.97
C THR A 154 -5.98 18.17 1.10
N ASN A 155 -4.72 18.49 0.91
CA ASN A 155 -3.74 17.62 0.25
C ASN A 155 -3.40 16.46 1.18
N TYR A 156 -4.14 15.36 1.18
CA TYR A 156 -3.78 14.25 2.08
C TYR A 156 -2.55 13.50 1.56
N ILE A 157 -1.71 13.04 2.50
CA ILE A 157 -0.83 11.89 2.28
C ILE A 157 -1.56 10.68 2.83
N SER A 158 -1.69 9.66 2.00
CA SER A 158 -2.39 8.43 2.36
C SER A 158 -1.54 7.22 2.06
N GLY A 159 -1.87 6.10 2.66
CA GLY A 159 -1.21 4.84 2.35
C GLY A 159 -1.91 3.68 3.01
N THR A 160 -1.24 2.53 2.92
CA THR A 160 -1.71 1.30 3.52
C THR A 160 -0.74 0.82 4.59
N PHE A 161 -1.14 -0.20 5.34
CA PHE A 161 -0.28 -0.94 6.24
C PHE A 161 -0.86 -2.33 6.52
N MET A 162 -0.04 -3.26 6.99
CA MET A 162 -0.49 -4.59 7.42
C MET A 162 0.09 -4.92 8.78
N VAL A 163 -0.77 -5.42 9.68
CA VAL A 163 -0.38 -5.83 11.03
C VAL A 163 -1.12 -7.10 11.43
N PRO A 164 -0.61 -7.87 12.42
CA PRO A 164 -1.39 -8.99 12.94
C PRO A 164 -2.61 -8.49 13.68
N LYS A 165 -3.78 -9.12 13.45
CA LYS A 165 -5.08 -8.68 13.98
C LYS A 165 -5.05 -8.48 15.49
N LYS A 166 -4.39 -9.37 16.22
CA LYS A 166 -4.34 -9.31 17.69
C LYS A 166 -3.64 -8.06 18.24
N PHE A 167 -2.86 -7.36 17.41
CA PHE A 167 -2.18 -6.11 17.77
C PHE A 167 -2.81 -4.87 17.12
N LEU A 168 -3.93 -5.02 16.39
CA LEU A 168 -4.58 -3.92 15.67
C LEU A 168 -4.78 -2.68 16.54
N ALA A 169 -5.35 -2.84 17.74
CA ALA A 169 -5.61 -1.71 18.65
C ALA A 169 -4.34 -0.97 19.08
N VAL A 170 -3.20 -1.67 19.18
CA VAL A 170 -1.90 -1.05 19.49
C VAL A 170 -1.46 -0.18 18.32
N TYR A 171 -1.52 -0.72 17.10
CA TYR A 171 -1.11 0.03 15.91
C TYR A 171 -2.06 1.18 15.58
N GLU A 172 -3.38 1.00 15.68
CA GLU A 172 -4.34 2.11 15.51
C GLU A 172 -4.05 3.26 16.47
N LYS A 173 -3.67 2.94 17.72
CA LYS A 173 -3.25 3.94 18.69
C LYS A 173 -1.94 4.61 18.28
N GLU A 174 -0.93 3.86 17.84
CA GLU A 174 0.33 4.44 17.36
C GLU A 174 0.11 5.35 16.14
N PHE A 175 -0.68 4.94 15.14
CA PHE A 175 -1.05 5.80 14.02
C PHE A 175 -1.68 7.11 14.52
N LYS A 176 -2.68 7.01 15.40
CA LYS A 176 -3.39 8.17 15.96
C LYS A 176 -2.46 9.11 16.75
N ASP A 177 -1.63 8.56 17.62
CA ASP A 177 -0.72 9.33 18.47
C ASP A 177 0.36 10.06 17.66
N ASN A 178 0.69 9.57 16.46
CA ASN A 178 1.62 10.22 15.54
C ASN A 178 0.91 11.05 14.45
N GLY A 179 -0.38 11.37 14.62
CA GLY A 179 -1.11 12.32 13.75
C GLY A 179 -1.68 11.72 12.46
N PHE A 180 -1.82 10.40 12.40
CA PHE A 180 -2.45 9.70 11.29
C PHE A 180 -3.89 9.33 11.70
N ASN A 181 -4.76 9.27 10.72
CA ASN A 181 -6.13 8.81 10.89
C ASN A 181 -6.28 7.46 10.17
N VAL A 182 -6.77 6.46 10.91
CA VAL A 182 -7.12 5.16 10.34
C VAL A 182 -8.51 5.28 9.72
N VAL A 183 -8.57 5.13 8.39
CA VAL A 183 -9.77 5.38 7.59
C VAL A 183 -10.62 4.13 7.45
N SER A 184 -9.99 2.98 7.20
CA SER A 184 -10.66 1.69 7.05
C SER A 184 -9.73 0.57 7.46
N THR A 185 -10.28 -0.50 8.01
CA THR A 185 -9.52 -1.72 8.34
C THR A 185 -10.27 -2.95 7.86
N PHE A 186 -9.53 -3.98 7.45
CA PHE A 186 -10.11 -5.27 7.08
C PHE A 186 -9.22 -6.42 7.54
N SER A 187 -9.80 -7.32 8.30
CA SER A 187 -9.10 -8.47 8.87
C SER A 187 -9.41 -9.73 8.09
N TYR A 188 -8.40 -10.57 7.90
CA TYR A 188 -8.51 -11.79 7.14
C TYR A 188 -7.61 -12.87 7.73
N LYS A 189 -7.92 -14.12 7.41
CA LYS A 189 -7.13 -15.27 7.85
C LYS A 189 -5.86 -15.41 7.02
N ASP A 190 -4.75 -15.60 7.71
CA ASP A 190 -3.45 -15.82 7.10
C ASP A 190 -3.47 -17.08 6.24
N ILE A 191 -2.88 -17.01 5.04
CA ILE A 191 -2.94 -18.09 4.05
C ILE A 191 -2.32 -19.39 4.59
N ARG A 192 -1.34 -19.26 5.50
CA ARG A 192 -0.63 -20.37 6.13
C ARG A 192 -0.80 -20.45 7.65
N GLY A 193 -1.81 -19.75 8.21
CA GLY A 193 -2.12 -19.82 9.65
C GLY A 193 -1.24 -18.94 10.55
N GLY A 194 -0.44 -18.07 9.92
CA GLY A 194 0.30 -16.99 10.57
C GLY A 194 1.65 -17.37 11.12
N GLN A 195 2.47 -16.34 11.32
CA GLN A 195 3.79 -16.46 11.92
C GLN A 195 3.70 -16.69 13.43
N LYS A 196 4.74 -17.32 13.98
CA LYS A 196 4.83 -17.50 15.43
C LYS A 196 4.70 -16.14 16.12
N GLY A 197 3.82 -16.05 17.11
CA GLY A 197 3.67 -14.81 17.88
C GLY A 197 2.84 -13.72 17.19
N THR A 198 2.29 -13.93 16.00
CA THR A 198 1.41 -12.96 15.32
C THR A 198 -0.08 -13.35 15.40
N GLY A 199 -0.37 -14.65 15.56
CA GLY A 199 -1.74 -15.18 15.53
C GLY A 199 -2.16 -15.53 14.09
N PRO A 200 -3.37 -16.08 13.88
CA PRO A 200 -3.76 -16.66 12.60
C PRO A 200 -4.36 -15.66 11.59
N GLU A 201 -4.37 -14.37 11.93
CA GLU A 201 -5.05 -13.33 11.17
C GLU A 201 -4.19 -12.07 11.06
N GLN A 202 -4.22 -11.47 9.88
CA GLN A 202 -3.66 -10.16 9.56
C GLN A 202 -4.80 -9.13 9.41
N THR A 203 -4.43 -7.86 9.39
CA THR A 203 -5.35 -6.75 9.13
C THR A 203 -4.68 -5.74 8.21
N TYR A 204 -5.37 -5.42 7.13
CA TYR A 204 -5.07 -4.24 6.32
C TYR A 204 -5.60 -3.00 7.00
N ILE A 205 -4.78 -1.95 6.96
CA ILE A 205 -5.09 -0.61 7.46
C ILE A 205 -4.96 0.34 6.28
N LEU A 206 -6.01 1.10 5.99
CA LEU A 206 -5.92 2.31 5.19
C LEU A 206 -5.82 3.49 6.13
N TRP A 207 -4.88 4.39 5.87
CA TRP A 207 -4.66 5.56 6.70
C TRP A 207 -4.46 6.81 5.83
N ASN A 208 -4.74 7.97 6.43
CA ASN A 208 -4.42 9.27 5.85
C ASN A 208 -3.87 10.22 6.93
N THR A 209 -3.18 11.27 6.50
CA THR A 209 -2.71 12.34 7.40
C THR A 209 -2.75 13.69 6.70
N LYS A 210 -2.97 14.74 7.50
CA LYS A 210 -2.86 16.14 7.07
C LYS A 210 -1.42 16.63 7.03
N GLU A 211 -0.45 15.86 7.54
CA GLU A 211 0.97 16.15 7.35
C GLU A 211 1.30 16.18 5.86
N GLN A 212 2.03 17.22 5.44
CA GLN A 212 2.38 17.47 4.03
C GLN A 212 3.82 17.07 3.72
N ASN A 213 4.66 16.95 4.76
CA ASN A 213 6.05 16.61 4.63
C ASN A 213 6.22 15.09 4.58
N LEU A 214 6.42 14.57 3.37
CA LEU A 214 6.61 13.14 3.14
C LEU A 214 7.76 12.55 3.98
N LYS A 215 8.82 13.32 4.28
CA LYS A 215 9.92 12.82 5.14
C LYS A 215 9.44 12.57 6.57
N ILE A 216 8.59 13.44 7.11
CA ILE A 216 8.00 13.25 8.45
C ILE A 216 7.10 12.02 8.45
N VAL A 217 6.25 11.87 7.42
CA VAL A 217 5.38 10.69 7.26
C VAL A 217 6.20 9.40 7.21
N ILE A 218 7.26 9.35 6.39
CA ILE A 218 8.15 8.20 6.31
C ILE A 218 8.81 7.93 7.68
N THR A 219 9.32 8.95 8.37
CA THR A 219 9.92 8.75 9.70
C THR A 219 8.92 8.18 10.72
N VAL A 220 7.65 8.57 10.68
CA VAL A 220 6.61 7.97 11.53
C VAL A 220 6.36 6.51 11.15
N LEU A 221 6.21 6.21 9.85
CA LEU A 221 6.07 4.82 9.39
C LEU A 221 7.28 3.98 9.80
N GLN A 222 8.49 4.56 9.77
CA GLN A 222 9.71 3.88 10.19
C GLN A 222 9.69 3.49 11.67
N LYS A 223 9.21 4.41 12.51
CA LYS A 223 9.02 4.15 13.94
C LYS A 223 7.98 3.06 14.16
N ILE A 224 6.82 3.12 13.51
CA ILE A 224 5.75 2.11 13.65
C ILE A 224 6.26 0.74 13.19
N THR A 225 6.88 0.67 12.01
CA THR A 225 7.38 -0.56 11.39
C THR A 225 8.47 -1.23 12.21
N SER A 226 9.32 -0.46 12.91
CA SER A 226 10.34 -1.02 13.81
C SER A 226 9.79 -1.79 15.01
N THR A 227 8.49 -1.63 15.30
CA THR A 227 7.80 -2.33 16.39
C THR A 227 7.02 -3.57 15.92
N LEU A 228 7.06 -3.87 14.62
CA LEU A 228 6.43 -5.07 14.07
C LEU A 228 6.94 -6.33 14.79
N VAL A 229 6.00 -7.22 15.05
CA VAL A 229 6.20 -8.44 15.84
C VAL A 229 6.48 -9.67 14.98
N TYR A 230 6.92 -9.46 13.73
CA TYR A 230 7.24 -10.51 12.76
C TYR A 230 8.64 -11.09 12.98
N ASN A 231 9.05 -11.25 14.24
CA ASN A 231 10.39 -11.66 14.65
C ASN A 231 10.45 -13.14 15.06
#